data_AF-A0A2P4PCH8-F1
#
_entry.id   AF-A0A2P4PCH8-F1
#
_cell.length_a   1.000
_cell.length_b   1.000
_cell.length_c   1.000
_cell.angle_alpha   90.00
_cell.angle_beta   90.00
_cell.angle_gamma   90.00
#
_symmetry.space_group_name_H-M   'P 1'
#
loop_
_entity.id
_entity.type
_entity.pdbx_description
1 polymer ?
#
loop_
_entity_poly.entity_id
_entity_poly.type
_entity_poly.pdbx_seq_one_letter_code
_entity_poly.pdbx_strand_id
1 'polypeptide(L)'
;NDSNVITKVNSANSDPMIDSRIINPEHASLLVEFIKGIKEDAFGTSYDFNLLIRGTDNGNNGFKEGTFYESCEEKGPTITFARVKNTNEILGGFNTLKWKSYGTTICDKENFIFSLDKNDLKNPIFSK
;
A
#
# COMPACT_ATOMS: atom_id res chain seq x y z
N ASN A 1 -1.36 18.33 1.32
CA ASN A 1 -2.12 17.07 1.34
C ASN A 1 -1.46 16.06 0.44
N ASP A 2 -1.40 14.81 0.92
CA ASP A 2 -0.86 13.71 0.13
C ASP A 2 -1.94 13.25 -0.85
N SER A 3 -1.52 12.96 -2.07
CA SER A 3 -2.37 12.41 -3.14
C SER A 3 -2.19 10.91 -3.24
N ASN A 4 -0.94 10.44 -3.17
CA ASN A 4 -0.57 9.05 -3.29
C ASN A 4 0.61 8.70 -2.38
N VAL A 5 0.67 7.47 -1.88
CA VAL A 5 1.77 6.95 -1.05
C VAL A 5 2.06 5.51 -1.46
N ILE A 6 3.34 5.15 -1.61
CA ILE A 6 3.76 3.74 -1.73
C ILE A 6 4.65 3.43 -0.55
N THR A 7 4.40 2.29 0.08
CA THR A 7 5.19 1.79 1.20
C THR A 7 5.67 0.38 0.90
N LYS A 8 6.86 0.05 1.39
CA LYS A 8 7.34 -1.33 1.47
C LYS A 8 6.73 -1.99 2.70
N VAL A 9 6.16 -3.18 2.51
CA VAL A 9 5.63 -4.00 3.60
C VAL A 9 6.73 -4.93 4.10
N ASN A 10 7.06 -4.85 5.38
CA ASN A 10 8.10 -5.69 6.01
C ASN A 10 7.49 -6.42 7.20
N SER A 11 7.94 -7.65 7.47
CA SER A 11 7.64 -8.30 8.75
C SER A 11 8.22 -7.47 9.90
N ALA A 12 7.45 -7.36 10.98
CA ALA A 12 7.76 -6.55 12.14
C ALA A 12 7.64 -7.36 13.42
N ASN A 13 8.25 -6.85 14.50
CA ASN A 13 8.15 -7.41 15.86
C ASN A 13 7.35 -6.49 16.80
N SER A 14 6.66 -5.49 16.25
CA SER A 14 5.90 -4.46 16.97
C SER A 14 4.63 -4.10 16.21
N ASP A 15 3.80 -3.22 16.79
CA ASP A 15 2.59 -2.71 16.14
C ASP A 15 2.91 -2.00 14.81
N PRO A 16 2.03 -2.13 13.81
CA PRO A 16 2.23 -1.58 12.47
C PRO A 16 2.42 -0.06 12.53
N MET A 17 3.64 0.41 12.29
CA MET A 17 3.90 1.84 12.15
C MET A 17 3.67 2.27 10.69
N ILE A 18 2.89 3.34 10.50
CA ILE A 18 2.62 3.87 9.17
C ILE A 18 2.85 5.38 9.10
N ASP A 19 3.77 5.79 8.22
CA ASP A 19 3.97 7.19 7.85
C ASP A 19 3.13 7.54 6.61
N SER A 20 1.84 7.79 6.83
CA SER A 20 0.87 8.17 5.80
C SER A 20 -0.05 9.29 6.29
N ARG A 21 -0.40 10.24 5.42
CA ARG A 21 -1.49 11.20 5.66
C ARG A 21 -2.80 10.81 4.96
N ILE A 22 -2.80 9.69 4.24
CA ILE A 22 -3.96 9.16 3.51
C ILE A 22 -4.75 8.21 4.42
N ILE A 23 -4.05 7.26 5.06
CA ILE A 23 -4.64 6.26 5.94
C ILE A 23 -4.17 6.44 7.39
N ASN A 24 -4.95 5.91 8.34
CA ASN A 24 -4.66 5.93 9.78
C ASN A 24 -4.32 4.50 10.29
N PRO A 25 -3.99 4.30 11.58
CA PRO A 25 -3.69 2.98 12.14
C PRO A 25 -4.80 1.92 12.00
N GLU A 26 -6.08 2.32 11.99
CA GLU A 26 -7.21 1.39 11.83
C GLU A 26 -7.26 0.82 10.41
N HIS A 27 -7.03 1.67 9.40
CA HIS A 27 -6.91 1.23 8.00
C HIS A 27 -5.71 0.29 7.84
N ALA A 28 -4.56 0.64 8.44
CA ALA A 28 -3.36 -0.18 8.39
C ALA A 28 -3.63 -1.55 9.01
N SER A 29 -4.30 -1.61 10.15
CA SER A 29 -4.68 -2.86 10.83
C SER A 29 -5.58 -3.72 9.96
N LEU A 30 -6.61 -3.15 9.34
CA LEU A 30 -7.50 -3.86 8.40
C LEU A 30 -6.72 -4.47 7.22
N LEU A 31 -5.80 -3.70 6.63
CA LEU A 31 -4.98 -4.18 5.52
C LEU A 31 -4.01 -5.29 5.94
N VAL A 32 -3.45 -5.18 7.14
CA VAL A 32 -2.59 -6.23 7.74
C VAL A 32 -3.37 -7.52 7.95
N GLU A 33 -4.60 -7.46 8.47
CA GLU A 33 -5.46 -8.63 8.61
C GLU A 33 -5.77 -9.28 7.26
N PHE A 34 -6.05 -8.47 6.24
CA PHE A 34 -6.30 -8.98 4.89
C PHE A 34 -5.07 -9.65 4.28
N ILE A 35 -3.88 -9.04 4.39
CA ILE A 35 -2.61 -9.62 3.92
C ILE A 35 -2.35 -10.97 4.61
N LYS A 36 -2.51 -11.06 5.93
CA LYS A 36 -2.32 -12.31 6.68
C LYS A 36 -3.24 -13.42 6.19
N GLY A 37 -4.53 -13.09 5.97
CA GLY A 37 -5.51 -14.04 5.46
C GLY A 37 -5.17 -14.54 4.06
N ILE A 38 -4.57 -13.70 3.22
CA ILE A 38 -4.11 -14.08 1.88
C ILE A 38 -2.88 -14.99 1.92
N LYS A 39 -1.91 -14.65 2.77
CA LYS A 39 -0.61 -15.34 2.83
C LYS A 39 -0.61 -16.57 3.73
N GLU A 40 -1.73 -16.85 4.39
CA GLU A 40 -1.86 -17.92 5.39
C GLU A 40 -0.82 -17.77 6.53
N ASP A 41 -0.53 -16.52 6.91
CA ASP A 41 0.50 -16.22 7.90
C ASP A 41 0.09 -16.67 9.31
N ALA A 42 1.10 -16.96 10.14
CA ALA A 42 0.90 -17.32 11.54
C ALA A 42 0.27 -16.18 12.36
N PHE A 43 -0.53 -16.58 13.36
CA PHE A 43 -1.06 -15.66 14.35
C PHE A 43 0.07 -14.91 15.07
N GLY A 44 -0.05 -13.59 15.19
CA GLY A 44 0.98 -12.74 15.78
C GLY A 44 2.05 -12.23 14.81
N THR A 45 2.00 -12.59 13.52
CA THR A 45 2.81 -11.91 12.49
C THR A 45 2.47 -10.42 12.51
N SER A 46 3.45 -9.53 12.53
CA SER A 46 3.23 -8.09 12.37
C SER A 46 3.84 -7.59 11.08
N TYR A 47 3.31 -6.50 10.56
CA TYR A 47 3.76 -5.88 9.32
C TYR A 47 3.93 -4.38 9.51
N ASP A 48 5.07 -3.83 9.09
CA ASP A 48 5.34 -2.39 9.07
C ASP A 48 5.31 -1.84 7.66
N PHE A 49 4.89 -0.58 7.54
CA PHE A 49 4.76 0.15 6.28
C PHE A 49 5.85 1.22 6.17
N ASN A 50 6.95 0.87 5.52
CA ASN A 50 8.07 1.78 5.32
C ASN A 50 7.82 2.66 4.09
N LEU A 51 7.65 3.96 4.29
CA LEU A 51 7.45 4.93 3.21
C LEU A 51 8.58 4.84 2.17
N LEU A 52 8.22 4.56 0.92
CA LEU A 52 9.14 4.64 -0.22
C LEU A 52 9.01 5.99 -0.90
N ILE A 53 7.77 6.38 -1.20
CA ILE A 53 7.51 7.58 -1.97
C ILE A 53 6.13 8.18 -1.65
N ARG A 54 6.06 9.51 -1.72
CA ARG A 54 4.85 10.29 -1.42
C ARG A 54 4.62 11.33 -2.50
N GLY A 55 3.43 11.29 -3.07
CA GLY A 55 2.88 12.29 -3.97
C GLY A 55 2.06 13.32 -3.21
N THR A 56 2.13 14.57 -3.65
CA THR A 56 1.35 15.68 -3.10
C THR A 56 0.42 16.28 -4.16
N ASP A 57 -0.69 16.88 -3.72
CA ASP A 57 -1.70 17.47 -4.63
C ASP A 57 -1.15 18.59 -5.54
N ASN A 58 -0.05 19.23 -5.14
CA ASN A 58 0.61 20.28 -5.92
C ASN A 58 1.60 19.74 -6.98
N GLY A 59 1.70 18.41 -7.15
CA GLY A 59 2.50 17.77 -8.20
C GLY A 59 4.02 17.88 -8.04
N ASN A 60 4.49 18.49 -6.95
CA ASN A 60 5.92 18.79 -6.77
C ASN A 60 6.75 17.60 -6.32
N ASN A 61 6.14 16.58 -5.68
CA ASN A 61 6.85 15.44 -5.11
C ASN A 61 6.37 14.08 -5.64
N GLY A 62 7.29 13.12 -5.73
CA GLY A 62 7.01 11.69 -5.73
C GLY A 62 6.86 11.06 -7.11
N PHE A 63 5.76 11.29 -7.81
CA PHE A 63 5.36 10.39 -8.92
C PHE A 63 5.89 10.80 -10.30
N LYS A 64 7.04 11.48 -10.37
CA LYS A 64 7.79 11.62 -11.63
C LYS A 64 8.52 10.31 -11.91
N GLU A 65 8.65 9.93 -13.17
CA GLU A 65 9.25 8.64 -13.58
C GLU A 65 10.60 8.38 -12.89
N GLY A 66 11.53 9.33 -12.95
CA GLY A 66 12.85 9.19 -12.32
C GLY A 66 12.78 8.99 -10.80
N THR A 67 11.98 9.79 -10.10
CA THR A 67 11.83 9.68 -8.64
C THR A 67 11.14 8.37 -8.23
N PHE A 68 10.13 7.93 -9.00
CA PHE A 68 9.49 6.64 -8.78
C PHE A 68 10.49 5.50 -8.93
N TYR A 69 11.27 5.50 -10.02
CA TYR A 69 12.27 4.49 -10.28
C TYR A 69 13.33 4.45 -9.16
N GLU A 70 13.93 5.59 -8.80
CA GLU A 70 14.90 5.68 -7.71
C GLU A 70 14.38 5.17 -6.36
N SER A 71 13.09 5.42 -6.07
CA SER A 71 12.50 5.07 -4.78
C SER A 71 11.98 3.63 -4.72
N CYS A 72 11.46 3.11 -5.83
CA CYS A 72 10.69 1.86 -5.86
C CYS A 72 11.39 0.71 -6.59
N GLU A 73 12.37 0.97 -7.46
CA GLU A 73 13.04 -0.09 -8.22
C GLU A 73 13.60 -1.18 -7.28
N GLU A 74 13.36 -2.43 -7.65
CA GLU A 74 13.75 -3.64 -6.90
C GLU A 74 13.16 -3.73 -5.48
N LYS A 75 12.22 -2.84 -5.10
CA LYS A 75 11.50 -2.89 -3.81
C LYS A 75 10.22 -3.69 -3.95
N GLY A 76 9.96 -4.53 -2.95
CA GLY A 76 8.77 -5.37 -2.80
C GLY A 76 8.87 -6.23 -1.54
N PRO A 77 7.75 -6.71 -0.96
CA PRO A 77 6.36 -6.35 -1.29
C PRO A 77 6.05 -4.87 -1.03
N THR A 78 5.10 -4.30 -1.77
CA THR A 78 4.65 -2.92 -1.59
C THR A 78 3.13 -2.82 -1.49
N ILE A 79 2.65 -1.80 -0.80
CA ILE A 79 1.25 -1.39 -0.82
C ILE A 79 1.17 0.08 -1.23
N THR A 80 0.23 0.38 -2.12
CA THR A 80 -0.04 1.71 -2.65
C THR A 80 -1.35 2.24 -2.09
N PHE A 81 -1.39 3.52 -1.75
CA PHE A 81 -2.56 4.28 -1.33
C PHE A 81 -2.73 5.48 -2.23
N ALA A 82 -3.94 5.68 -2.75
CA ALA A 82 -4.32 6.79 -3.60
C ALA A 82 -5.63 7.37 -3.08
N ARG A 83 -5.65 8.67 -2.77
CA ARG A 83 -6.87 9.37 -2.36
C ARG A 83 -7.60 9.89 -3.59
N VAL A 84 -8.88 9.60 -3.69
CA VAL A 84 -9.74 10.17 -4.75
C VAL A 84 -10.11 11.60 -4.37
N LYS A 85 -9.77 12.55 -5.25
CA LYS A 85 -9.95 13.99 -4.98
C LYS A 85 -11.43 14.31 -4.74
N ASN A 86 -11.69 15.14 -3.73
CA ASN A 86 -13.04 15.59 -3.31
C ASN A 86 -13.96 14.45 -2.83
N THR A 87 -13.41 13.32 -2.42
CA THR A 87 -14.16 12.21 -1.81
C THR A 87 -13.42 11.68 -0.57
N ASN A 88 -14.07 10.78 0.17
CA ASN A 88 -13.42 10.00 1.23
C ASN A 88 -12.80 8.70 0.70
N GLU A 89 -12.93 8.40 -0.59
CA GLU A 89 -12.47 7.13 -1.13
C GLU A 89 -10.93 7.07 -1.19
N ILE A 90 -10.41 5.94 -0.75
CA ILE A 90 -9.01 5.56 -0.79
C ILE A 90 -8.92 4.29 -1.64
N LEU A 91 -8.29 4.41 -2.79
CA LEU A 91 -7.95 3.30 -3.66
C LEU A 91 -6.55 2.82 -3.36
N GLY A 92 -6.27 1.57 -3.68
CA GLY A 92 -4.92 1.05 -3.55
C GLY A 92 -4.77 -0.37 -4.01
N GLY A 93 -3.58 -0.91 -3.74
CA GLY A 93 -3.30 -2.29 -4.02
C GLY A 93 -1.99 -2.75 -3.39
N PHE A 94 -1.95 -4.04 -3.07
CA PHE A 94 -0.79 -4.74 -2.58
C PHE A 94 -0.17 -5.55 -3.72
N ASN A 95 1.13 -5.39 -3.88
CA ASN A 95 1.93 -6.11 -4.87
C ASN A 95 3.09 -6.80 -4.15
N THR A 96 3.11 -8.12 -4.18
CA THR A 96 4.19 -8.96 -3.61
C THR A 96 5.49 -8.83 -4.39
N LEU A 97 5.38 -8.60 -5.69
CA LEU A 97 6.51 -8.55 -6.60
C LEU A 97 7.27 -7.24 -6.46
N LYS A 98 8.54 -7.28 -6.83
CA LYS A 98 9.40 -6.10 -6.87
C LYS A 98 9.00 -5.22 -8.05
N TRP A 99 9.10 -3.91 -7.91
CA TRP A 99 8.98 -3.01 -9.06
C TRP A 99 10.21 -3.14 -9.96
N LYS A 100 10.09 -3.92 -11.02
CA LYS A 100 11.10 -4.07 -12.08
C LYS A 100 10.48 -4.51 -13.39
N SER A 101 11.23 -4.39 -14.47
CA SER A 101 10.82 -4.96 -15.75
C SER A 101 11.04 -6.48 -15.72
N TYR A 102 9.95 -7.24 -15.92
CA TYR A 102 9.99 -8.70 -15.96
C TYR A 102 9.99 -9.27 -17.38
N GLY A 103 9.79 -8.44 -18.40
CA GLY A 103 9.70 -8.87 -19.81
C GLY A 103 8.49 -9.77 -20.14
N THR A 104 7.65 -10.07 -19.14
CA THR A 104 6.43 -10.88 -19.27
C THR A 104 5.41 -10.45 -18.23
N THR A 105 4.16 -10.87 -18.40
CA THR A 105 3.14 -10.75 -17.35
C THR A 105 3.41 -11.80 -16.28
N ILE A 106 3.45 -11.36 -15.02
CA ILE A 106 3.54 -12.25 -13.87
C ILE A 106 2.25 -12.12 -13.08
N CYS A 107 1.63 -13.25 -12.79
CA CYS A 107 0.47 -13.32 -11.91
C CYS A 107 0.93 -13.82 -10.54
N ASP A 108 0.52 -13.11 -9.49
CA ASP A 108 0.66 -13.58 -8.12
C ASP A 108 -0.72 -13.56 -7.46
N LYS A 109 -1.13 -14.71 -6.90
CA LYS A 109 -2.42 -14.90 -6.23
C LYS A 109 -2.54 -14.10 -4.94
N GLU A 110 -1.41 -13.61 -4.43
CA GLU A 110 -1.33 -12.79 -3.22
C GLU A 110 -1.53 -11.30 -3.50
N ASN A 111 -1.51 -10.88 -4.77
CA ASN A 111 -1.81 -9.51 -5.16
C ASN A 111 -3.30 -9.21 -5.02
N PHE A 112 -3.61 -7.98 -4.62
CA PHE A 112 -4.99 -7.52 -4.55
C PHE A 112 -5.07 -6.00 -4.71
N ILE A 113 -6.23 -5.52 -5.15
CA ILE A 113 -6.62 -4.11 -5.11
C ILE A 113 -7.73 -3.90 -4.08
N PHE A 114 -7.88 -2.67 -3.62
CA PHE A 114 -8.92 -2.32 -2.66
C PHE A 114 -9.51 -0.92 -2.86
N SER A 115 -10.71 -0.74 -2.33
CA SER A 115 -11.34 0.55 -2.09
C SER A 115 -11.82 0.62 -0.63
N LEU A 116 -11.43 1.68 0.06
CA LEU A 116 -11.78 1.96 1.46
C LEU A 116 -12.41 3.35 1.56
N ASP A 117 -13.28 3.58 2.54
CA ASP A 117 -13.69 4.92 2.94
C ASP A 117 -12.83 5.39 4.10
N LYS A 118 -12.26 6.61 3.97
CA LYS A 118 -11.39 7.24 4.96
C LYS A 118 -12.01 7.36 6.36
N ASN A 119 -13.33 7.48 6.43
CA ASN A 119 -14.07 7.73 7.66
C ASN A 119 -14.94 6.53 8.08
N ASP A 120 -15.14 5.52 7.22
CA ASP A 120 -15.96 4.34 7.53
C ASP A 120 -15.36 3.03 6.96
N LEU A 121 -14.84 2.18 7.84
CA LEU A 121 -14.26 0.89 7.49
C LEU A 121 -15.25 -0.29 7.53
N LYS A 122 -16.56 -0.06 7.61
CA LYS A 122 -17.56 -1.15 7.68
C LYS A 122 -17.71 -1.95 6.39
N ASN A 123 -17.49 -1.33 5.23
CA ASN A 123 -17.72 -1.94 3.93
C ASN A 123 -16.48 -1.82 3.02
N PRO A 124 -15.33 -2.41 3.41
CA PRO A 124 -14.14 -2.38 2.57
C PRO A 124 -14.34 -3.31 1.37
N ILE A 125 -13.86 -2.89 0.20
CA ILE A 125 -13.87 -3.71 -1.01
C ILE A 125 -12.46 -4.19 -1.27
N PHE A 126 -12.30 -5.50 -1.45
CA PHE A 126 -11.06 -6.13 -1.88
C PHE A 126 -11.31 -6.98 -3.12
N SER A 127 -10.40 -6.92 -4.10
CA SER A 127 -10.46 -7.73 -5.32
C SER A 127 -9.09 -8.34 -5.62
N LYS A 128 -9.08 -9.59 -6.08
CA LYS A 128 -7.89 -10.34 -6.50
C LYS A 128 -7.92 -10.59 -8.00
#